data_AF-A0A820PGG4-F1
#
_entry.id   AF-A0A820PGG4-F1
#
_cell.length_a   1.000
_cell.length_b   1.000
_cell.length_c   1.000
_cell.angle_alpha   90.00
_cell.angle_beta   90.00
_cell.angle_gamma   90.00
#
_symmetry.space_group_name_H-M   'P 1'
#
loop_
_entity.id
_entity.type
_entity.pdbx_description
1 polymer ?
#
loop_
_entity_poly.entity_id
_entity_poly.type
_entity_poly.pdbx_seq_one_letter_code
_entity_poly.pdbx_strand_id
1 'polypeptide(L)'
;MTAKEDLVEPIMGNGQQTTSDTNDQQQTPPDYQTSIKIENEDDDTQDEKAYDENGEPKFPNDDLLKLEEQVNRVRWIVPVLSDGELIKCLRATVCLAREKIDTKCEPCQRFIRDSIVISFTKIFCDDAVQSWKYDIYVAIYKNAMKFIELCVLKIDDDCFPLLDILSFIMNPLARYHQANNNRSCSYRPQNETEPFATIIEHRFPQRVCSFSIL
;
A
#
# COMPACT_ATOMS: atom_id res chain seq x y z
N MET A 1 2.10 -47.40 -46.65
CA MET A 1 1.18 -47.18 -47.79
C MET A 1 0.79 -45.70 -47.75
N THR A 2 1.72 -44.79 -48.08
CA THR A 2 2.08 -44.31 -49.44
C THR A 2 0.89 -43.55 -50.04
N ALA A 3 0.77 -42.22 -49.93
CA ALA A 3 1.50 -41.10 -50.58
C ALA A 3 1.17 -40.93 -52.09
N LYS A 4 0.67 -39.73 -52.46
CA LYS A 4 0.84 -38.90 -53.69
C LYS A 4 0.25 -37.49 -53.36
N GLU A 5 0.92 -36.32 -53.30
CA GLU A 5 1.72 -35.52 -54.27
C GLU A 5 0.91 -35.18 -55.55
N ASP A 6 0.75 -33.95 -56.08
CA ASP A 6 1.60 -32.75 -56.29
C ASP A 6 0.69 -31.50 -56.59
N LEU A 7 0.94 -30.25 -56.14
CA LEU A 7 1.88 -29.17 -56.58
C LEU A 7 1.29 -28.13 -57.60
N VAL A 8 1.68 -26.85 -57.41
CA VAL A 8 1.87 -25.73 -58.37
C VAL A 8 0.87 -24.54 -58.37
N GLU A 9 1.34 -23.35 -57.93
CA GLU A 9 0.85 -21.99 -58.30
C GLU A 9 1.35 -21.56 -59.69
N PRO A 10 0.70 -20.58 -60.38
CA PRO A 10 1.42 -19.31 -60.59
C PRO A 10 0.58 -18.01 -60.74
N ILE A 11 1.06 -16.94 -60.09
CA ILE A 11 1.33 -15.53 -60.48
C ILE A 11 0.51 -14.76 -61.56
N MET A 12 0.14 -13.53 -61.16
CA MET A 12 0.13 -12.21 -61.86
C MET A 12 -1.00 -11.80 -62.83
N GLY A 13 -1.64 -10.65 -62.52
CA GLY A 13 -2.12 -9.69 -63.52
C GLY A 13 -3.45 -8.98 -63.20
N ASN A 14 -3.40 -7.70 -62.78
CA ASN A 14 -4.13 -6.61 -63.46
C ASN A 14 -3.86 -5.24 -62.81
N GLY A 15 -3.69 -4.24 -63.68
CA GLY A 15 -3.34 -2.87 -63.33
C GLY A 15 -4.50 -1.88 -63.21
N GLN A 16 -4.16 -0.76 -62.57
CA GLN A 16 -4.56 0.64 -62.76
C GLN A 16 -6.02 0.99 -63.11
N GLN A 17 -6.70 1.76 -62.24
CA GLN A 17 -6.72 3.24 -62.32
C GLN A 17 -7.36 3.88 -61.06
N THR A 18 -6.65 4.88 -60.52
CA THR A 18 -7.03 6.15 -59.82
C THR A 18 -8.46 6.30 -59.28
N THR A 19 -8.71 6.80 -58.06
CA THR A 19 -8.52 8.21 -57.62
C THR A 19 -8.59 8.40 -56.09
N SER A 20 -7.78 9.34 -55.57
CA SER A 20 -8.05 10.32 -54.48
C SER A 20 -8.50 9.87 -53.08
N ASP A 21 -7.61 10.02 -52.09
CA ASP A 21 -7.70 11.03 -51.00
C ASP A 21 -7.08 10.53 -49.68
N THR A 22 -6.07 11.29 -49.24
CA THR A 22 -5.35 11.19 -47.97
C THR A 22 -6.27 11.59 -46.82
N ASN A 23 -6.38 10.74 -45.79
CA ASN A 23 -6.58 11.24 -44.43
C ASN A 23 -6.20 10.20 -43.36
N ASP A 24 -5.09 10.49 -42.66
CA ASP A 24 -4.77 9.95 -41.35
C ASP A 24 -5.80 10.46 -40.33
N GLN A 25 -6.48 9.54 -39.63
CA GLN A 25 -7.20 9.88 -38.40
C GLN A 25 -6.65 9.06 -37.23
N GLN A 26 -5.70 9.73 -36.57
CA GLN A 26 -5.41 9.72 -35.14
C GLN A 26 -6.57 9.19 -34.27
N GLN A 27 -6.35 8.06 -33.59
CA GLN A 27 -7.14 7.70 -32.41
C GLN A 27 -6.58 8.45 -31.20
N THR A 28 -7.39 9.33 -30.64
CA THR A 28 -7.18 10.02 -29.36
C THR A 28 -7.34 9.04 -28.20
N PRO A 29 -6.37 8.90 -27.27
CA PRO A 29 -6.59 8.21 -26.02
C PRO A 29 -7.40 9.07 -25.02
N PRO A 30 -8.15 8.46 -24.10
CA PRO A 30 -9.02 9.16 -23.17
C PRO A 30 -8.21 9.97 -22.15
N ASP A 31 -8.68 11.19 -21.95
CA ASP A 31 -8.11 12.21 -21.07
C ASP A 31 -8.30 11.81 -19.60
N TYR A 32 -7.25 11.30 -18.96
CA TYR A 32 -7.16 11.18 -17.51
C TYR A 32 -6.17 12.22 -17.00
N GLN A 33 -6.60 13.49 -16.99
CA GLN A 33 -5.98 14.51 -16.14
C GLN A 33 -6.34 14.23 -14.68
N THR A 34 -5.61 13.31 -14.05
CA THR A 34 -5.46 13.34 -12.60
C THR A 34 -4.14 14.03 -12.32
N SER A 35 -4.21 15.36 -12.26
CA SER A 35 -3.24 16.17 -11.55
C SER A 35 -3.01 15.54 -10.18
N ILE A 36 -1.81 15.00 -9.94
CA ILE A 36 -1.35 14.67 -8.60
C ILE A 36 -1.26 16.00 -7.86
N LYS A 37 -2.37 16.38 -7.26
CA LYS A 37 -2.30 17.17 -6.06
C LYS A 37 -1.69 16.22 -5.03
N ILE A 38 -0.48 16.54 -4.57
CA ILE A 38 -0.12 16.21 -3.20
C ILE A 38 -1.02 17.12 -2.37
N GLU A 39 -2.30 16.77 -2.29
CA GLU A 39 -3.09 17.22 -1.18
C GLU A 39 -2.36 16.59 0.00
N ASN A 40 -1.74 17.46 0.80
CA ASN A 40 -1.62 17.19 2.22
C ASN A 40 -3.07 17.06 2.71
N GLU A 41 -3.72 15.96 2.36
CA GLU A 41 -5.00 15.54 2.90
C GLU A 41 -4.69 15.24 4.34
N ASP A 42 -4.87 16.31 5.11
CA ASP A 42 -5.28 16.33 6.48
C ASP A 42 -4.56 15.28 7.32
N ASP A 43 -3.57 15.79 8.04
CA ASP A 43 -3.46 15.55 9.47
C ASP A 43 -4.88 15.53 10.09
N ASP A 44 -5.59 14.41 9.93
CA ASP A 44 -6.82 14.07 10.63
C ASP A 44 -6.43 13.72 12.07
N THR A 45 -5.78 14.70 12.70
CA THR A 45 -5.79 14.93 14.13
C THR A 45 -7.17 15.51 14.45
N GLN A 46 -8.24 14.78 14.10
CA GLN A 46 -9.33 14.72 15.05
C GLN A 46 -8.71 14.09 16.28
N ASP A 47 -8.36 14.94 17.25
CA ASP A 47 -8.06 14.52 18.60
C ASP A 47 -9.28 13.76 19.11
N GLU A 48 -9.34 12.47 18.81
CA GLU A 48 -10.29 11.56 19.41
C GLU A 48 -10.05 11.63 20.90
N LYS A 49 -11.03 12.19 21.61
CA LYS A 49 -10.97 12.30 23.05
C LYS A 49 -10.69 10.93 23.66
N ALA A 50 -9.65 10.86 24.47
CA ALA A 50 -9.26 9.66 25.20
C ALA A 50 -10.29 9.22 26.26
N TYR A 51 -11.26 10.08 26.57
CA TYR A 51 -12.30 9.85 27.58
C TYR A 51 -13.71 9.95 26.99
N ASP A 52 -14.63 9.16 27.53
CA ASP A 52 -16.06 9.32 27.31
C ASP A 52 -16.67 10.38 28.24
N GLU A 53 -17.99 10.58 28.16
CA GLU A 53 -18.72 11.54 29.01
C GLU A 53 -18.70 11.18 30.51
N ASN A 54 -18.37 9.93 30.83
CA ASN A 54 -18.28 9.40 32.19
C ASN A 54 -16.85 9.48 32.76
N GLY A 55 -15.87 9.91 31.96
CA GLY A 55 -14.46 9.93 32.34
C GLY A 55 -13.74 8.58 32.23
N GLU A 56 -14.35 7.60 31.55
CA GLU A 56 -13.75 6.29 31.28
C GLU A 56 -12.96 6.30 29.96
N PRO A 57 -11.92 5.47 29.79
CA PRO A 57 -11.16 5.36 28.55
C PRO A 57 -12.07 5.04 27.34
N LYS A 58 -12.07 5.89 26.33
CA LYS A 58 -12.86 5.68 25.11
C LYS A 58 -12.11 4.74 24.15
N PHE A 59 -12.70 3.57 23.86
CA PHE A 59 -12.13 2.61 22.92
C PHE A 59 -13.20 1.98 22.00
N PRO A 60 -12.93 1.79 20.69
CA PRO A 60 -13.89 1.23 19.73
C PRO A 60 -13.99 -0.29 19.86
N ASN A 61 -14.77 -0.75 20.84
CA ASN A 61 -14.95 -2.18 21.14
C ASN A 61 -15.59 -2.98 20.00
N ASP A 62 -16.59 -2.41 19.34
CA ASP A 62 -17.29 -3.08 18.23
C ASP A 62 -16.36 -3.30 17.03
N ASP A 63 -15.48 -2.33 16.74
CA ASP A 63 -14.50 -2.46 15.66
C ASP A 63 -13.39 -3.44 16.04
N LEU A 64 -12.98 -3.49 17.31
CA LEU A 64 -12.04 -4.51 17.78
C LEU A 64 -12.59 -5.93 17.58
N LEU A 65 -13.85 -6.17 17.93
CA LEU A 65 -14.48 -7.48 17.73
C LEU A 65 -14.56 -7.87 16.24
N LYS A 66 -14.94 -6.92 15.39
CA LYS A 66 -14.95 -7.14 13.93
C LYS A 66 -13.55 -7.42 13.38
N LEU A 67 -12.54 -6.69 13.86
CA LEU A 67 -11.14 -6.92 13.47
C LEU A 67 -10.70 -8.33 13.87
N GLU A 68 -10.96 -8.72 15.12
CA GLU A 68 -10.67 -10.05 15.66
C GLU A 68 -11.35 -11.15 14.81
N GLU A 69 -12.61 -10.96 14.42
CA GLU A 69 -13.28 -11.88 13.50
C GLU A 69 -12.60 -11.92 12.13
N GLN A 70 -12.24 -10.77 11.54
CA GLN A 70 -11.63 -10.68 10.22
C GLN A 70 -10.26 -11.37 10.16
N VAL A 71 -9.41 -11.16 11.18
CA VAL A 71 -8.07 -11.77 11.23
C VAL A 71 -8.11 -13.29 11.46
N ASN A 72 -9.18 -13.81 12.04
CA ASN A 72 -9.36 -15.24 12.28
C ASN A 72 -10.00 -16.00 11.09
N ARG A 73 -10.42 -15.31 10.03
CA ARG A 73 -10.98 -15.96 8.83
C ARG A 73 -9.93 -16.79 8.08
N VAL A 74 -10.34 -17.98 7.63
CA VAL A 74 -9.52 -18.86 6.75
C VAL A 74 -9.21 -18.18 5.43
N ARG A 75 -10.23 -17.59 4.79
CA ARG A 75 -10.05 -16.69 3.65
C ARG A 75 -10.06 -15.26 4.17
N TRP A 76 -8.90 -14.80 4.61
CA TRP A 76 -8.75 -13.45 5.14
C TRP A 76 -8.70 -12.43 4.01
N ILE A 77 -9.19 -11.22 4.29
CA ILE A 77 -9.10 -10.05 3.43
C ILE A 77 -8.33 -9.02 4.23
N VAL A 78 -7.43 -8.30 3.57
CA VAL A 78 -6.55 -7.33 4.22
C VAL A 78 -7.38 -6.17 4.79
N PRO A 79 -7.41 -5.95 6.12
CA PRO A 79 -8.26 -4.95 6.77
C PRO A 79 -7.63 -3.56 6.72
N VAL A 80 -7.26 -3.10 5.53
CA VAL A 80 -6.47 -1.87 5.31
C VAL A 80 -7.27 -0.84 4.53
N LEU A 81 -8.56 -0.77 4.79
CA LEU A 81 -9.38 0.35 4.31
C LEU A 81 -9.00 1.61 5.10
N SER A 82 -9.06 2.77 4.46
CA SER A 82 -8.71 4.07 5.04
C SER A 82 -9.54 4.43 6.29
N ASP A 83 -10.71 3.80 6.45
CA ASP A 83 -11.61 3.89 7.61
C ASP A 83 -11.96 2.50 8.19
N GLY A 84 -11.05 1.54 8.02
CA GLY A 84 -11.21 0.17 8.49
C GLY A 84 -11.05 0.03 10.00
N GLU A 85 -11.42 -1.13 10.52
CA GLU A 85 -11.39 -1.42 11.95
C GLU A 85 -9.97 -1.33 12.54
N LEU A 86 -8.96 -1.77 11.80
CA LEU A 86 -7.56 -1.72 12.23
C LEU A 86 -7.10 -0.29 12.51
N ILE A 87 -7.35 0.66 11.60
CA ILE A 87 -6.91 2.04 11.79
C ILE A 87 -7.70 2.75 12.89
N LYS A 88 -8.99 2.45 13.06
CA LYS A 88 -9.82 2.97 14.16
C LYS A 88 -9.29 2.53 15.52
N CYS A 89 -9.08 1.23 15.70
CA CYS A 89 -8.50 0.69 16.94
C CYS A 89 -7.10 1.27 17.18
N LEU A 90 -6.27 1.42 16.14
CA LEU A 90 -4.93 1.97 16.25
C LEU A 90 -4.92 3.45 16.65
N ARG A 91 -5.77 4.28 16.03
CA ARG A 91 -5.93 5.70 16.38
C ARG A 91 -6.36 5.86 17.83
N ALA A 92 -7.40 5.12 18.26
CA ALA A 92 -7.86 5.14 19.64
C ALA A 92 -6.77 4.69 20.63
N THR A 93 -6.02 3.63 20.29
CA THR A 93 -4.90 3.14 21.11
C THR A 93 -3.83 4.22 21.29
N VAL A 94 -3.48 4.93 20.22
CA VAL A 94 -2.54 6.05 20.27
C VAL A 94 -3.06 7.17 21.18
N CYS A 95 -4.33 7.55 21.07
CA CYS A 95 -4.91 8.56 21.95
C CYS A 95 -4.84 8.16 23.43
N LEU A 96 -5.17 6.91 23.76
CA LEU A 96 -5.08 6.40 25.13
C LEU A 96 -3.64 6.32 25.64
N ALA A 97 -2.69 5.95 24.78
CA ALA A 97 -1.27 5.87 25.12
C ALA A 97 -0.66 7.27 25.36
N ARG A 98 -1.06 8.30 24.59
CA ARG A 98 -0.65 9.69 24.82
C ARG A 98 -1.02 10.19 26.22
N GLU A 99 -2.23 9.85 26.67
CA GLU A 99 -2.75 10.20 28.00
C GLU A 99 -2.29 9.23 29.11
N LYS A 100 -1.52 8.18 28.78
CA LYS A 100 -1.04 7.12 29.69
C LYS A 100 -2.16 6.42 30.47
N ILE A 101 -3.32 6.23 29.84
CA ILE A 101 -4.47 5.53 30.42
C ILE A 101 -4.82 4.23 29.70
N ASP A 102 -4.01 3.83 28.72
CA ASP A 102 -4.18 2.57 27.99
C ASP A 102 -4.18 1.35 28.93
N THR A 103 -3.42 1.40 30.03
CA THR A 103 -3.39 0.36 31.08
C THR A 103 -4.67 0.26 31.92
N LYS A 104 -5.57 1.25 31.84
CA LYS A 104 -6.90 1.21 32.47
C LYS A 104 -7.97 0.64 31.54
N CYS A 105 -7.66 0.51 30.25
CA CYS A 105 -8.58 0.03 29.23
C CYS A 105 -8.22 -1.41 28.83
N GLU A 106 -8.93 -2.40 29.36
CA GLU A 106 -8.69 -3.81 29.03
C GLU A 106 -8.79 -4.13 27.52
N PRO A 107 -9.78 -3.60 26.77
CA PRO A 107 -9.85 -3.78 25.31
C PRO A 107 -8.62 -3.22 24.57
N CYS A 108 -8.09 -2.07 25.00
CA CYS A 108 -6.88 -1.47 24.42
C CYS A 108 -5.66 -2.36 24.66
N GLN A 109 -5.49 -2.86 25.88
CA GLN A 109 -4.40 -3.79 26.22
C GLN A 109 -4.49 -5.09 25.42
N ARG A 110 -5.69 -5.64 25.25
CA ARG A 110 -5.90 -6.82 24.39
C ARG A 110 -5.54 -6.54 22.94
N PHE A 111 -5.91 -5.37 22.43
CA PHE A 111 -5.52 -4.96 21.08
C PHE A 111 -3.99 -4.90 20.91
N ILE A 112 -3.27 -4.27 21.86
CA ILE A 112 -1.81 -4.16 21.84
C ILE A 112 -1.13 -5.54 21.92
N ARG A 113 -1.65 -6.43 22.77
CA ARG A 113 -1.05 -7.74 23.03
C ARG A 113 -1.26 -8.72 21.88
N ASP A 114 -2.46 -8.76 21.32
CA ASP A 114 -2.90 -9.85 20.43
C ASP A 114 -3.29 -9.32 19.04
N SER A 115 -4.35 -8.51 18.98
CA SER A 115 -5.01 -8.19 17.71
C SER A 115 -4.12 -7.39 16.75
N ILE A 116 -3.31 -6.47 17.25
CA ILE A 116 -2.37 -5.70 16.43
C ILE A 116 -1.22 -6.57 15.92
N VAL A 117 -0.68 -7.46 16.76
CA VAL A 117 0.40 -8.39 16.38
C VAL A 117 -0.05 -9.30 15.25
N ILE A 118 -1.23 -9.93 15.40
CA ILE A 118 -1.78 -10.82 14.39
C ILE A 118 -2.06 -10.05 13.09
N SER A 119 -2.68 -8.87 13.20
CA SER A 119 -3.00 -8.04 12.02
C SER A 119 -1.76 -7.69 11.22
N PHE A 120 -0.74 -7.09 11.86
CA PHE A 120 0.48 -6.69 11.18
C PHE A 120 1.29 -7.89 10.67
N THR A 121 1.38 -8.97 11.44
CA THR A 121 2.06 -10.19 10.98
C THR A 121 1.42 -10.74 9.71
N LYS A 122 0.09 -10.85 9.67
CA LYS A 122 -0.60 -11.31 8.46
C LYS A 122 -0.43 -10.37 7.28
N ILE A 123 -0.45 -9.06 7.49
CA ILE A 123 -0.24 -8.05 6.43
C ILE A 123 1.18 -8.15 5.85
N PHE A 124 2.22 -8.13 6.68
CA PHE A 124 3.60 -8.05 6.19
C PHE A 124 4.15 -9.38 5.67
N CYS A 125 3.53 -10.50 6.05
CA CYS A 125 3.89 -11.85 5.62
C CYS A 125 2.97 -12.44 4.55
N ASP A 126 1.98 -11.70 4.05
CA ASP A 126 1.02 -12.24 3.08
C ASP A 126 1.68 -12.63 1.75
N ASP A 127 1.27 -13.76 1.18
CA ASP A 127 1.79 -14.20 -0.12
C ASP A 127 1.15 -13.45 -1.29
N ALA A 128 -0.05 -12.88 -1.11
CA ALA A 128 -0.78 -12.13 -2.13
C ALA A 128 -0.34 -10.66 -2.23
N VAL A 129 0.67 -10.20 -1.48
CA VAL A 129 1.22 -8.82 -1.54
C VAL A 129 1.38 -8.33 -2.99
N GLN A 130 1.93 -9.15 -3.87
CA GLN A 130 2.18 -8.79 -5.28
C GLN A 130 0.90 -8.45 -6.06
N SER A 131 -0.25 -9.00 -5.65
CA SER A 131 -1.54 -8.81 -6.31
C SER A 131 -2.32 -7.57 -5.82
N TRP A 132 -1.84 -6.90 -4.77
CA TRP A 132 -2.55 -5.76 -4.21
C TRP A 132 -2.49 -4.53 -5.11
N LYS A 133 -3.58 -3.75 -5.09
CA LYS A 133 -3.69 -2.45 -5.76
C LYS A 133 -2.89 -1.40 -5.01
N TYR A 134 -2.49 -0.32 -5.70
CA TYR A 134 -1.69 0.75 -5.10
C TYR A 134 -2.31 1.36 -3.84
N ASP A 135 -3.62 1.58 -3.83
CA ASP A 135 -4.33 2.16 -2.67
C ASP A 135 -4.16 1.33 -1.39
N ILE A 136 -4.04 0.00 -1.53
CA ILE A 136 -3.78 -0.91 -0.42
C ILE A 136 -2.39 -0.67 0.17
N TYR A 137 -1.38 -0.43 -0.67
CA TYR A 137 -0.02 -0.11 -0.20
C TYR A 137 0.01 1.21 0.56
N VAL A 138 -0.67 2.22 0.04
CA VAL A 138 -0.78 3.54 0.68
C VAL A 138 -1.45 3.42 2.05
N ALA A 139 -2.54 2.65 2.14
CA ALA A 139 -3.23 2.45 3.42
C ALA A 139 -2.38 1.66 4.44
N ILE A 140 -1.67 0.61 4.01
CA ILE A 140 -0.72 -0.12 4.86
C ILE A 140 0.37 0.83 5.39
N TYR A 141 0.92 1.67 4.50
CA TYR A 141 1.93 2.66 4.88
C TYR A 141 1.39 3.64 5.92
N LYS A 142 0.18 4.20 5.71
CA LYS A 142 -0.47 5.09 6.68
C LYS A 142 -0.67 4.40 8.05
N ASN A 143 -1.11 3.14 8.05
CA ASN A 143 -1.27 2.37 9.28
C ASN A 143 0.08 2.09 9.97
N ALA A 144 1.13 1.78 9.20
CA ALA A 144 2.47 1.57 9.73
C ALA A 144 3.06 2.85 10.35
N MET A 145 2.82 4.02 9.75
CA MET A 145 3.22 5.31 10.33
C MET A 145 2.53 5.55 11.67
N LYS A 146 1.22 5.28 11.77
CA LYS A 146 0.49 5.42 13.03
C LYS A 146 0.93 4.39 14.09
N PHE A 147 1.35 3.21 13.66
CA PHE A 147 1.92 2.19 14.54
C PHE A 147 3.29 2.61 15.09
N ILE A 148 4.15 3.21 14.26
CA ILE A 148 5.44 3.75 14.71
C ILE A 148 5.22 4.85 15.75
N GLU A 149 4.21 5.70 15.56
CA GLU A 149 3.83 6.69 16.57
C GLU A 149 3.47 6.04 17.92
N LEU A 150 2.68 4.95 17.91
CA LEU A 150 2.37 4.19 19.11
C LEU A 150 3.64 3.63 19.78
N CYS A 151 4.57 3.09 18.99
CA CYS A 151 5.83 2.54 19.51
C CYS A 151 6.65 3.61 20.23
N VAL A 152 6.73 4.82 19.67
CA VAL A 152 7.45 5.94 20.29
C VAL A 152 6.81 6.32 21.62
N LEU A 153 5.48 6.33 21.71
CA LEU A 153 4.77 6.65 22.97
C LEU A 153 4.97 5.59 24.05
N LYS A 154 5.11 4.32 23.67
CA LYS A 154 5.25 3.18 24.58
C LYS A 154 6.68 2.65 24.71
N ILE A 155 7.68 3.40 24.24
CA ILE A 155 9.08 2.94 24.22
C ILE A 155 9.65 2.72 25.63
N ASP A 156 9.19 3.52 26.61
CA ASP A 156 9.63 3.42 28.01
C ASP A 156 8.95 2.26 28.76
N ASP A 157 7.88 1.67 28.22
CA ASP A 157 7.07 0.65 28.89
C ASP A 157 7.55 -0.79 28.60
N ASP A 158 8.65 -0.98 27.86
CA ASP A 158 9.19 -2.28 27.45
C ASP A 158 8.14 -3.22 26.82
N CYS A 159 7.27 -2.65 25.98
CA CYS A 159 6.16 -3.40 25.38
C CYS A 159 6.63 -4.32 24.24
N PHE A 160 7.05 -5.55 24.60
CA PHE A 160 7.56 -6.56 23.65
C PHE A 160 6.68 -6.80 22.40
N PRO A 161 5.34 -6.90 22.49
CA PRO A 161 4.49 -7.09 21.31
C PRO A 161 4.69 -6.01 20.23
N LEU A 162 4.92 -4.75 20.63
CA LEU A 162 5.19 -3.66 19.69
C LEU A 162 6.57 -3.78 19.05
N LEU A 163 7.57 -4.19 19.83
CA LEU A 163 8.94 -4.41 19.33
C LEU A 163 9.00 -5.55 18.30
N ASP A 164 8.25 -6.63 18.55
CA ASP A 164 8.15 -7.75 17.62
C ASP A 164 7.57 -7.29 16.27
N ILE A 165 6.49 -6.49 16.28
CA ILE A 165 5.90 -5.94 15.06
C ILE A 165 6.85 -4.97 14.36
N LEU A 166 7.57 -4.13 15.12
CA LEU A 166 8.54 -3.19 14.56
C LEU A 166 9.61 -3.91 13.74
N SER A 167 10.02 -5.11 14.16
CA SER A 167 10.94 -5.94 13.40
C SER A 167 10.41 -6.29 12.00
N PHE A 168 9.10 -6.54 11.85
CA PHE A 168 8.50 -6.80 10.53
C PHE A 168 8.36 -5.54 9.68
N ILE A 169 7.96 -4.43 10.30
CA ILE A 169 7.76 -3.15 9.59
C ILE A 169 9.09 -2.57 9.10
N MET A 170 10.17 -2.72 9.87
CA MET A 170 11.49 -2.17 9.52
C MET A 170 12.36 -3.15 8.74
N ASN A 171 11.94 -4.41 8.55
CA ASN A 171 12.71 -5.40 7.82
C ASN A 171 12.65 -5.14 6.30
N PRO A 172 13.73 -4.70 5.63
CA PRO A 172 13.72 -4.44 4.19
C PRO A 172 13.47 -5.69 3.35
N LEU A 173 13.64 -6.88 3.94
CA LEU A 173 13.38 -8.17 3.31
C LEU A 173 11.91 -8.61 3.45
N ALA A 174 11.05 -7.88 4.16
CA ALA A 174 9.64 -8.24 4.22
C ALA A 174 9.03 -8.22 2.81
N ARG A 175 8.10 -9.14 2.54
CA ARG A 175 7.47 -9.29 1.21
C ARG A 175 6.84 -7.99 0.73
N TYR A 176 6.20 -7.25 1.63
CA TYR A 176 5.65 -5.91 1.36
C TYR A 176 6.70 -4.95 0.77
N HIS A 177 7.86 -4.84 1.42
CA HIS A 177 8.92 -3.94 1.00
C HIS A 177 9.55 -4.37 -0.33
N GLN A 178 9.78 -5.66 -0.51
CA GLN A 178 10.28 -6.20 -1.78
C GLN A 178 9.31 -5.94 -2.94
N ALA A 179 8.01 -6.14 -2.71
CA ALA A 179 6.97 -5.88 -3.70
C ALA A 179 6.86 -4.39 -4.03
N ASN A 180 6.94 -3.52 -3.01
CA ASN A 180 6.89 -2.08 -3.20
C ASN A 180 8.11 -1.56 -3.98
N ASN A 181 9.31 -2.08 -3.69
CA ASN A 181 10.56 -1.69 -4.36
C ASN A 181 10.60 -2.09 -5.85
N ASN A 182 9.95 -3.21 -6.20
CA ASN A 182 9.89 -3.70 -7.59
C ASN A 182 8.82 -2.99 -8.44
N ARG A 183 8.00 -2.09 -7.88
CA ARG A 183 6.99 -1.35 -8.63
C ARG A 183 7.63 -0.18 -9.38
N SER A 184 7.28 -0.03 -10.65
CA SER A 184 7.68 1.13 -11.45
C SER A 184 7.13 2.42 -10.82
N CYS A 185 7.99 3.37 -10.53
CA CYS A 185 7.57 4.71 -10.10
C CYS A 185 6.79 5.36 -11.25
N SER A 186 5.52 5.72 -11.00
CA SER A 186 4.66 6.36 -12.00
C SER A 186 4.93 7.87 -12.19
N TYR A 187 5.98 8.41 -11.55
CA TYR A 187 6.41 9.79 -11.80
C TYR A 187 7.13 9.88 -13.15
N ARG A 188 6.36 9.99 -14.22
CA ARG A 188 6.85 10.52 -15.49
C ARG A 188 6.38 11.98 -15.55
N PRO A 189 7.26 12.99 -15.43
CA PRO A 189 6.86 14.36 -15.68
C PRO A 189 6.32 14.44 -17.11
N GLN A 190 5.01 14.65 -17.25
CA GLN A 190 4.38 14.96 -18.52
C GLN A 190 4.60 16.46 -18.73
N ASN A 191 5.25 16.80 -19.85
CA ASN A 191 5.56 18.14 -20.34
C ASN A 191 6.93 18.69 -19.97
N GLU A 192 8.00 18.12 -20.53
CA GLU A 192 9.16 18.92 -20.93
C GLU A 192 9.64 18.47 -22.31
N THR A 193 9.19 19.18 -23.34
CA THR A 193 9.79 19.17 -24.67
C THR A 193 10.95 20.17 -24.68
N GLU A 194 11.99 19.95 -23.88
CA GLU A 194 13.27 20.67 -23.94
C GLU A 194 14.35 19.71 -23.40
N PRO A 195 15.53 19.60 -24.03
CA PRO A 195 16.58 18.70 -23.60
C PRO A 195 17.34 19.34 -22.43
N PHE A 196 16.70 19.50 -21.28
CA PHE A 196 17.41 19.99 -20.09
C PHE A 196 18.11 18.83 -19.38
N ALA A 197 19.33 18.60 -19.84
CA ALA A 197 20.32 17.70 -19.27
C ALA A 197 19.96 16.21 -19.36
N THR A 198 20.81 15.49 -20.10
CA THR A 198 21.28 14.17 -19.69
C THR A 198 21.74 14.26 -18.24
N ILE A 199 20.83 14.11 -17.28
CA ILE A 199 21.19 13.80 -15.89
C ILE A 199 21.64 12.34 -15.92
N ILE A 200 22.90 12.20 -16.33
CA ILE A 200 23.85 11.16 -15.96
C ILE A 200 23.17 9.95 -15.31
N GLU A 201 22.72 9.01 -16.14
CA GLU A 201 22.38 7.63 -15.76
C GLU A 201 23.58 6.87 -15.11
N HIS A 202 24.69 7.56 -14.84
CA HIS A 202 25.91 7.05 -14.24
C HIS A 202 26.15 7.46 -12.77
N ARG A 203 25.22 8.12 -12.07
CA ARG A 203 25.41 8.47 -10.64
C ARG A 203 24.42 7.84 -9.65
N PHE A 204 23.55 6.96 -10.11
CA PHE A 204 22.91 6.01 -9.20
C PHE A 204 23.23 4.61 -9.71
N PRO A 205 24.14 3.85 -9.07
CA PRO A 205 24.15 2.42 -9.30
C PRO A 205 22.74 1.92 -9.00
N GLN A 206 22.17 1.18 -9.96
CA GLN A 206 21.06 0.31 -9.69
C GLN A 206 21.33 -0.45 -8.39
N ARG A 207 20.30 -0.58 -7.54
CA ARG A 207 20.32 -1.13 -6.17
C ARG A 207 20.76 -0.10 -5.13
N VAL A 208 19.79 0.53 -4.48
CA VAL A 208 19.72 0.63 -3.00
C VAL A 208 18.43 1.37 -2.60
N CYS A 209 17.35 0.62 -2.41
CA CYS A 209 16.41 0.88 -1.32
C CYS A 209 16.55 -0.27 -0.32
N SER A 210 17.78 -0.53 0.11
CA SER A 210 18.04 -1.26 1.35
C SER A 210 18.21 -0.21 2.44
N PHE A 211 17.16 -0.02 3.24
CA PHE A 211 17.36 0.46 4.60
C PHE A 211 18.03 -0.69 5.36
N SER A 212 19.35 -0.74 5.32
CA SER A 212 20.12 -1.51 6.29
C SER A 212 20.19 -0.66 7.55
N ILE A 213 19.40 -1.02 8.57
CA ILE A 213 19.77 -0.72 9.94
C ILE A 213 20.63 -1.89 10.40
N LEU A 214 21.88 -1.55 10.75
CA LEU A 214 23.08 -2.36 11.01
C LEU A 214 23.90 -2.76 9.78
#